data_AF-Y0KLE6-F1
#
_entry.id   AF-Y0KLE6-F1
#
_cell.length_a   1.000
_cell.length_b   1.000
_cell.length_c   1.000
_cell.angle_alpha   90.00
_cell.angle_beta   90.00
_cell.angle_gamma   90.00
#
_symmetry.space_group_name_H-M   'P 1'
#
loop_
_entity.id
_entity.type
_entity.pdbx_description
1 polymer ?
#
loop_
_entity_poly.entity_id
_entity_poly.type
_entity_poly.pdbx_seq_one_letter_code
_entity_poly.pdbx_strand_id
1 'polypeptide(L)'
;MDRYIRVTFADVITLVPKRPGLYEIYTLDGIALKVGISSNLRKRLIQHGESKQKYLLCTSGDWSDPNSVTSKRSILTKHLYFSQADGYDLKLESDRRRFLKQECYILFLATASREEARDLERRLEAEGKFQFVGRARNTVVGNL
;
A
#
# COMPACT_ATOMS: atom_id res chain seq x y z
N MET A 1 24.92 -2.46 4.64
CA MET A 1 23.75 -2.58 5.53
C MET A 1 22.68 -1.68 4.96
N ASP A 2 21.75 -2.26 4.21
CA ASP A 2 20.64 -1.53 3.63
C ASP A 2 19.61 -1.26 4.72
N ARG A 3 19.77 -0.10 5.38
CA ARG A 3 18.99 0.23 6.57
C ARG A 3 17.62 0.74 6.13
N TYR A 4 16.60 -0.08 6.31
CA TYR A 4 15.22 0.36 6.17
C TYR A 4 14.95 1.53 7.11
N ILE A 5 14.35 2.59 6.56
CA ILE A 5 13.92 3.76 7.33
C ILE A 5 12.43 3.65 7.56
N ARG A 6 12.02 3.68 8.83
CA ARG A 6 10.61 3.71 9.25
C ARG A 6 10.07 5.14 9.24
N VAL A 7 8.93 5.35 8.60
CA VAL A 7 8.24 6.64 8.55
C VAL A 7 6.72 6.45 8.62
N THR A 8 5.98 7.49 9.00
CA THR A 8 4.52 7.51 8.84
C THR A 8 4.14 8.05 7.45
N PHE A 9 2.86 7.93 7.08
CA PHE A 9 2.36 8.58 5.86
C PHE A 9 2.43 10.12 5.93
N ALA A 10 2.43 10.72 7.13
CA ALA A 10 2.58 12.17 7.29
C ALA A 10 4.01 12.64 6.94
N ASP A 11 5.01 11.81 7.24
CA ASP A 11 6.43 12.15 7.05
C ASP A 11 6.93 11.92 5.62
N VAL A 12 6.12 11.30 4.75
CA VAL A 12 6.54 10.93 3.40
C VAL A 12 7.06 12.12 2.60
N ILE A 13 6.42 13.29 2.72
CA ILE A 13 6.78 14.46 1.93
C ILE A 13 8.17 15.02 2.29
N THR A 14 8.56 14.87 3.56
CA THR A 14 9.81 15.41 4.12
C THR A 14 10.94 14.38 4.08
N LEU A 15 10.69 13.14 4.53
CA LEU A 15 11.74 12.15 4.78
C LEU A 15 12.01 11.20 3.61
N VAL A 16 11.02 10.91 2.77
CA VAL A 16 11.20 9.93 1.69
C VAL A 16 11.87 10.58 0.48
N PRO A 17 12.93 10.01 -0.11
CA PRO A 17 13.61 10.59 -1.27
C PRO A 17 12.79 10.45 -2.56
N LYS A 18 13.06 11.32 -3.54
CA LYS A 18 12.55 11.23 -4.91
C LYS A 18 13.43 10.30 -5.76
N ARG A 19 13.62 9.06 -5.32
CA ARG A 19 14.51 8.06 -5.97
C ARG A 19 13.79 6.73 -6.20
N PRO A 20 14.35 5.85 -7.05
CA PRO A 20 13.93 4.46 -7.11
C PRO A 20 14.07 3.78 -5.75
N GLY A 21 13.22 2.78 -5.51
CA GLY A 21 13.32 1.99 -4.30
C GLY A 21 12.12 1.09 -4.05
N LEU A 22 12.22 0.41 -2.92
CA LEU A 22 11.23 -0.48 -2.37
C LEU A 22 10.57 0.14 -1.13
N TYR A 23 9.30 -0.15 -0.93
CA TYR A 23 8.57 0.16 0.28
C TYR A 23 7.78 -1.05 0.75
N GLU A 24 7.63 -1.13 2.06
CA GLU A 24 6.76 -2.07 2.76
C GLU A 24 5.82 -1.25 3.64
N ILE A 25 4.57 -1.65 3.71
CA ILE A 25 3.53 -1.02 4.50
C ILE A 25 3.07 -2.05 5.51
N TYR A 26 3.12 -1.64 6.78
CA TYR A 26 2.70 -2.43 7.91
C TYR A 26 1.67 -1.66 8.72
N THR A 27 0.78 -2.38 9.37
CA THR A 27 0.00 -1.84 10.48
C THR A 27 0.85 -1.70 11.74
N LEU A 28 0.41 -0.91 12.73
CA LEU A 28 1.14 -0.71 13.99
C LEU A 28 1.32 -1.98 14.83
N ASP A 29 0.39 -2.92 14.72
CA ASP A 29 0.45 -4.27 15.32
C ASP A 29 1.36 -5.25 14.55
N GLY A 30 1.97 -4.81 13.44
CA GLY A 30 3.00 -5.56 12.71
C GLY A 30 2.48 -6.41 11.55
N ILE A 31 1.20 -6.30 11.18
CA ILE A 31 0.67 -7.02 10.01
C ILE A 31 1.26 -6.43 8.73
N ALA A 32 1.91 -7.28 7.93
CA ALA A 32 2.49 -6.90 6.65
C ALA A 32 1.39 -6.74 5.60
N LEU A 33 0.98 -5.50 5.34
CA LEU A 33 -0.07 -5.21 4.36
C LEU A 33 0.45 -5.34 2.94
N LYS A 34 1.53 -4.63 2.59
CA LYS A 34 1.97 -4.53 1.20
C LYS A 34 3.45 -4.28 1.05
N VAL A 35 4.09 -5.00 0.14
CA VAL A 35 5.35 -4.59 -0.50
C VAL A 35 5.10 -4.00 -1.88
N GLY A 36 5.95 -3.05 -2.28
CA GLY A 36 5.93 -2.51 -3.62
C GLY A 36 7.18 -1.73 -3.99
N ILE A 37 7.34 -1.45 -5.28
CA ILE A 37 8.45 -0.63 -5.79
C ILE A 37 7.98 0.64 -6.50
N SER A 38 8.90 1.58 -6.69
CA SER A 38 8.70 2.71 -7.58
C SER A 38 10.03 3.21 -8.15
N SER A 39 9.99 3.88 -9.30
CA SER A 39 11.09 4.76 -9.75
C SER A 39 11.13 6.08 -8.96
N ASN A 40 10.07 6.41 -8.22
CA ASN A 40 10.00 7.58 -7.34
C ASN A 40 9.18 7.25 -6.08
N LEU A 41 9.88 6.83 -5.01
CA LEU A 41 9.28 6.44 -3.74
C LEU A 41 8.34 7.50 -3.18
N ARG A 42 8.80 8.76 -3.05
CA ARG A 42 7.97 9.85 -2.50
C ARG A 42 6.65 10.00 -3.25
N LYS A 43 6.71 10.08 -4.59
CA LYS A 43 5.50 10.22 -5.42
C LYS A 43 4.55 9.04 -5.20
N ARG A 44 5.06 7.81 -5.19
CA ARG A 44 4.24 6.60 -5.03
C ARG A 44 3.56 6.54 -3.66
N LEU A 45 4.31 6.81 -2.60
CA LEU A 45 3.79 6.78 -1.24
C LEU A 45 2.77 7.90 -0.97
N ILE A 46 2.97 9.09 -1.55
CA ILE A 46 1.93 10.14 -1.54
C ILE A 46 0.64 9.64 -2.21
N GLN A 47 0.75 9.00 -3.38
CA GLN A 47 -0.42 8.47 -4.08
C GLN A 47 -1.19 7.42 -3.27
N HIS A 48 -0.46 6.59 -2.52
CA HIS A 48 -1.05 5.62 -1.60
C HIS A 48 -1.75 6.33 -0.43
N GLY A 49 -1.08 7.27 0.25
CA GLY A 49 -1.64 8.01 1.37
C GLY A 49 -2.85 8.87 1.00
N GLU A 50 -2.89 9.41 -0.22
CA GLU A 50 -4.06 10.16 -0.72
C GLU A 50 -5.29 9.27 -0.93
N SER A 51 -5.12 7.98 -1.20
CA SER A 51 -6.16 6.95 -1.36
C SER A 51 -7.44 7.38 -2.11
N LYS A 52 -7.29 8.20 -3.17
CA LYS A 52 -8.42 8.91 -3.78
C LYS A 52 -9.42 7.95 -4.46
N GLN A 53 -10.69 8.04 -4.07
CA GLN A 53 -11.84 7.29 -4.58
C GLN A 53 -12.01 7.49 -6.08
N LYS A 54 -11.80 8.70 -6.60
CA LYS A 54 -11.96 9.02 -8.03
C LYS A 54 -11.09 8.19 -8.98
N TYR A 55 -10.09 7.46 -8.47
CA TYR A 55 -9.26 6.57 -9.26
C TYR A 55 -9.66 5.10 -9.15
N LEU A 56 -10.66 4.76 -8.32
CA LEU A 56 -11.35 3.49 -8.36
C LEU A 56 -12.48 3.57 -9.38
N LEU A 57 -12.51 2.61 -10.30
CA LEU A 57 -13.51 2.53 -11.36
C LEU A 57 -14.16 1.16 -11.32
N CYS A 58 -15.48 1.15 -11.21
CA CYS A 58 -16.28 -0.07 -11.34
C CYS A 58 -16.88 -0.13 -12.75
N THR A 59 -16.52 -1.17 -13.52
CA THR A 59 -16.99 -1.31 -14.91
C THR A 59 -18.37 -1.93 -15.03
N SER A 60 -18.76 -2.78 -14.08
CA SER A 60 -20.08 -3.45 -14.04
C SER A 60 -21.14 -2.65 -13.26
N GLY A 61 -20.70 -1.67 -12.46
CA GLY A 61 -21.54 -1.01 -11.46
C GLY A 61 -21.62 -1.77 -10.12
N ASP A 62 -21.21 -3.04 -10.08
CA ASP A 62 -21.15 -3.83 -8.85
C ASP A 62 -19.86 -3.56 -8.07
N TRP A 63 -19.98 -2.78 -7.00
CA TRP A 63 -18.87 -2.44 -6.11
C TRP A 63 -18.55 -3.53 -5.08
N SER A 64 -19.33 -4.62 -5.02
CA SER A 64 -19.08 -5.73 -4.11
C SER A 64 -18.08 -6.75 -4.66
N ASP A 65 -17.95 -6.84 -5.99
CA ASP A 65 -16.97 -7.71 -6.65
C ASP A 65 -15.63 -6.98 -6.88
N PRO A 66 -14.52 -7.44 -6.27
CA PRO A 66 -13.21 -6.88 -6.53
C PRO A 66 -12.80 -6.97 -7.99
N ASN A 67 -13.22 -7.97 -8.76
CA ASN A 67 -12.80 -8.12 -10.16
C ASN A 67 -13.42 -7.04 -11.06
N SER A 68 -14.61 -6.56 -10.69
CA SER A 68 -15.32 -5.47 -11.33
C SER A 68 -14.70 -4.08 -11.07
N VAL A 69 -13.81 -3.95 -10.08
CA VAL A 69 -13.17 -2.69 -9.71
C VAL A 69 -11.71 -2.65 -10.17
N THR A 70 -11.30 -1.53 -10.78
CA THR A 70 -9.90 -1.26 -11.13
C THR A 70 -9.41 0.01 -10.46
N SER A 71 -8.09 0.12 -10.25
CA SER A 71 -7.47 1.34 -9.74
C SER A 71 -6.47 1.89 -10.75
N LYS A 72 -6.70 3.12 -11.21
CA LYS A 72 -5.82 3.79 -12.18
C LYS A 72 -4.52 4.35 -11.56
N ARG A 73 -4.40 4.37 -10.23
CA ARG A 73 -3.28 5.06 -9.56
C ARG A 73 -2.65 4.25 -8.44
N SER A 74 -3.46 3.67 -7.57
CA SER A 74 -3.01 3.05 -6.31
C SER A 74 -3.71 1.71 -6.13
N ILE A 75 -3.02 0.61 -6.40
CA ILE A 75 -3.60 -0.72 -6.16
C ILE A 75 -3.89 -0.94 -4.67
N LEU A 76 -3.09 -0.34 -3.78
CA LEU A 76 -3.35 -0.35 -2.34
C LEU A 76 -4.73 0.21 -2.00
N THR A 77 -5.16 1.27 -2.67
CA THR A 77 -6.49 1.86 -2.46
C THR A 77 -7.61 0.86 -2.78
N LYS A 78 -7.42 0.04 -3.82
CA LYS A 78 -8.37 -1.03 -4.13
C LYS A 78 -8.34 -2.12 -3.06
N HIS A 79 -7.15 -2.58 -2.67
CA HIS A 79 -7.00 -3.59 -1.60
C HIS A 79 -7.70 -3.14 -0.31
N LEU A 80 -7.44 -1.91 0.14
CA LEU A 80 -8.10 -1.34 1.32
C LEU A 80 -9.63 -1.27 1.16
N TYR A 81 -10.14 -0.86 0.00
CA TYR A 81 -11.59 -0.79 -0.25
C TYR A 81 -12.31 -2.13 0.00
N PHE A 82 -11.63 -3.25 -0.26
CA PHE A 82 -12.15 -4.61 -0.08
C PHE A 82 -11.62 -5.30 1.18
N SER A 83 -11.01 -4.54 2.09
CA SER A 83 -10.45 -5.04 3.33
C SER A 83 -11.29 -4.56 4.52
N GLN A 84 -11.00 -5.11 5.70
CA GLN A 84 -11.65 -4.75 6.95
C GLN A 84 -10.57 -4.28 7.94
N ALA A 85 -10.88 -3.27 8.74
CA ALA A 85 -10.03 -2.81 9.82
C ALA A 85 -10.92 -2.31 10.95
N ASP A 86 -10.62 -2.73 12.18
CA ASP A 86 -11.43 -2.39 13.34
C ASP A 86 -11.48 -0.88 13.55
N GLY A 87 -12.71 -0.34 13.65
CA GLY A 87 -12.93 1.10 13.80
C GLY A 87 -12.81 1.94 12.52
N TYR A 88 -12.72 1.31 11.34
CA TYR A 88 -12.65 2.01 10.05
C TYR A 88 -13.61 1.42 9.01
N ASP A 89 -14.37 2.27 8.32
CA ASP A 89 -15.04 1.88 7.09
C ASP A 89 -14.12 2.16 5.89
N LEU A 90 -13.35 1.15 5.47
CA LEU A 90 -12.38 1.30 4.38
C LEU A 90 -13.04 1.48 3.00
N LYS A 91 -14.37 1.41 2.86
CA LYS A 91 -15.06 1.84 1.63
C LYS A 91 -15.09 3.36 1.51
N LEU A 92 -14.97 4.10 2.61
CA LEU A 92 -14.88 5.55 2.62
C LEU A 92 -13.45 6.05 2.42
N GLU A 93 -13.29 7.08 1.59
CA GLU A 93 -11.99 7.70 1.33
C GLU A 93 -11.35 8.31 2.59
N SER A 94 -12.16 8.99 3.41
CA SER A 94 -11.72 9.59 4.67
C SER A 94 -11.14 8.55 5.62
N ASP A 95 -11.81 7.40 5.75
CA ASP A 95 -11.43 6.36 6.69
C ASP A 95 -10.21 5.58 6.19
N ARG A 96 -10.08 5.33 4.88
CA ARG A 96 -8.81 4.79 4.34
C ARG A 96 -7.63 5.71 4.62
N ARG A 97 -7.81 7.02 4.49
CA ARG A 97 -6.75 8.00 4.79
C ARG A 97 -6.42 8.02 6.28
N ARG A 98 -7.45 7.97 7.14
CA ARG A 98 -7.28 7.96 8.60
C ARG A 98 -6.55 6.69 9.02
N PHE A 99 -6.97 5.52 8.53
CA PHE A 99 -6.32 4.23 8.75
C PHE A 99 -4.84 4.27 8.35
N LEU A 100 -4.51 4.68 7.11
CA LEU A 100 -3.13 4.77 6.66
C LEU A 100 -2.28 5.73 7.51
N LYS A 101 -2.85 6.82 8.01
CA LYS A 101 -2.10 7.81 8.80
C LYS A 101 -1.90 7.41 10.26
N GLN A 102 -2.89 6.75 10.86
CA GLN A 102 -2.92 6.46 12.29
C GLN A 102 -2.44 5.04 12.60
N GLU A 103 -2.82 4.08 11.75
CA GLU A 103 -2.64 2.67 12.03
C GLU A 103 -1.53 2.02 11.19
N CYS A 104 -0.86 2.77 10.31
CA CYS A 104 0.17 2.22 9.44
C CYS A 104 1.50 2.97 9.53
N TYR A 105 2.58 2.22 9.33
CA TYR A 105 3.91 2.74 9.05
C TYR A 105 4.48 2.17 7.76
N ILE A 106 5.48 2.86 7.24
CA ILE A 106 6.18 2.50 6.01
C ILE A 106 7.63 2.22 6.36
N LEU A 107 8.15 1.09 5.91
CA LEU A 107 9.59 0.87 5.79
C LEU A 107 9.98 1.12 4.34
N PHE A 108 11.00 1.94 4.08
CA PHE A 108 11.49 2.12 2.72
C PHE A 108 12.99 1.94 2.62
N LEU A 109 13.42 1.54 1.42
CA LEU A 109 14.80 1.42 1.00
C LEU A 109 14.96 2.07 -0.37
N ALA A 110 15.79 3.10 -0.46
CA ALA A 110 16.16 3.68 -1.75
C ALA A 110 17.23 2.80 -2.41
N THR A 111 17.06 2.53 -3.71
CA THR A 111 17.96 1.69 -4.51
C THR A 111 18.69 2.53 -5.55
N ALA A 112 19.70 1.94 -6.18
CA ALA A 112 20.38 2.56 -7.32
C ALA A 112 19.46 2.59 -8.55
N SER A 113 18.68 1.53 -8.76
CA SER A 113 17.79 1.40 -9.91
C SER A 113 16.43 0.79 -9.53
N ARG A 114 15.47 0.88 -10.46
CA ARG A 114 14.16 0.25 -10.28
C ARG A 114 14.24 -1.28 -10.40
N GLU A 115 15.18 -1.76 -11.20
CA GLU A 115 15.46 -3.17 -11.45
C GLU A 115 15.95 -3.84 -10.15
N GLU A 116 16.88 -3.19 -9.44
CA GLU A 116 17.33 -3.64 -8.12
C GLU A 116 16.15 -3.72 -7.12
N ALA A 117 15.29 -2.69 -7.09
CA ALA A 117 14.11 -2.72 -6.24
C ALA A 117 13.17 -3.88 -6.61
N ARG A 118 13.02 -4.18 -7.91
CA ARG A 118 12.18 -5.29 -8.40
C ARG A 118 12.72 -6.65 -7.99
N ASP A 119 14.03 -6.83 -7.95
CA ASP A 119 14.65 -8.07 -7.47
C ASP A 119 14.40 -8.29 -5.98
N LEU A 120 14.50 -7.23 -5.17
CA LEU A 120 14.16 -7.26 -3.76
C LEU A 120 12.68 -7.55 -3.53
N GLU A 121 11.78 -6.87 -4.27
CA GLU A 121 10.33 -7.09 -4.18
C GLU A 121 9.95 -8.53 -4.50
N ARG A 122 10.53 -9.13 -5.55
CA ARG A 122 10.25 -10.54 -5.88
C ARG A 122 10.63 -11.51 -4.76
N ARG A 123 11.76 -11.26 -4.08
CA ARG A 123 12.20 -12.08 -2.94
C ARG A 123 11.23 -11.93 -1.77
N LEU A 124 10.85 -10.70 -1.44
CA LEU A 124 9.91 -10.38 -0.36
C LEU A 124 8.48 -10.87 -0.63
N GLU A 125 8.00 -10.81 -1.88
CA GLU A 125 6.71 -11.38 -2.28
C GLU A 125 6.72 -12.91 -2.15
N ALA A 126 7.85 -13.56 -2.45
CA ALA A 126 8.00 -15.02 -2.33
C ALA A 126 8.00 -15.53 -0.89
N GLU A 127 8.29 -14.67 0.11
CA GLU A 127 8.15 -15.00 1.53
C GLU A 127 6.68 -15.17 1.95
N GLY A 128 5.71 -14.71 1.14
CA GLY A 128 4.29 -14.94 1.36
C GLY A 128 3.67 -14.18 2.55
N LYS A 129 4.42 -13.28 3.20
CA LYS A 129 3.96 -12.57 4.40
C LYS A 129 2.99 -11.41 4.12
N PHE A 130 2.98 -10.86 2.92
CA PHE A 130 2.18 -9.67 2.60
C PHE A 130 0.75 -10.04 2.20
N GLN A 131 -0.22 -9.47 2.89
CA GLN A 131 -1.65 -9.70 2.61
C GLN A 131 -2.06 -9.22 1.21
N PHE A 132 -1.53 -8.06 0.78
CA PHE A 132 -1.89 -7.40 -0.47
C PHE A 132 -0.84 -7.63 -1.57
N VAL A 133 -0.81 -8.84 -2.08
CA VAL A 133 -0.04 -9.23 -3.27
C VAL A 133 -0.89 -9.15 -4.55
N GLY A 134 -0.26 -8.74 -5.65
CA GLY A 134 -0.93 -8.69 -6.96
C GLY A 134 -2.22 -7.86 -7.02
N ARG A 135 -3.24 -8.40 -7.70
CA ARG A 135 -4.58 -7.80 -7.83
C ARG A 135 -5.39 -8.08 -6.57
N ALA A 136 -6.16 -7.09 -6.09
CA ALA A 136 -7.05 -7.27 -4.94
C ALA A 136 -8.06 -8.41 -5.17
N ARG A 137 -8.08 -9.33 -4.21
CA ARG A 137 -9.08 -10.38 -3.99
C ARG A 137 -9.71 -10.13 -2.61
N ASN A 138 -10.91 -10.64 -2.34
CA ASN A 138 -11.51 -10.55 -1.01
C ASN A 138 -10.52 -11.08 0.03
N THR A 139 -10.08 -10.22 0.95
CA THR A 139 -9.13 -10.61 2.00
C THR A 139 -9.60 -10.04 3.33
N VAL A 140 -9.95 -10.93 4.25
CA VAL A 140 -10.25 -10.58 5.65
C VAL A 140 -8.91 -10.27 6.33
N VAL A 141 -8.78 -9.12 7.01
CA VAL A 141 -7.68 -8.93 7.98
C VAL A 141 -8.11 -9.72 9.20
N GLY A 142 -7.47 -10.88 9.41
CA GLY A 142 -7.83 -11.78 10.50
C GLY A 142 -7.41 -11.21 11.84
N ASN A 143 -8.36 -11.11 12.76
CA ASN A 143 -8.08 -10.97 14.18
C ASN A 143 -7.46 -12.29 14.67
N LEU A 144 -6.29 -12.20 15.30
CA LEU A 144 -5.82 -13.20 16.27
C LEU A 144 -6.38 -12.86 17.64
#